data_AF-A0A8X7Y3N4-F1
#
_entry.id   AF-A0A8X7Y3N4-F1
#
_cell.length_a   1.000
_cell.length_b   1.000
_cell.length_c   1.000
_cell.angle_alpha   90.00
_cell.angle_beta   90.00
_cell.angle_gamma   90.00
#
_symmetry.space_group_name_H-M   'P 1'
#
loop_
_entity.id
_entity.type
_entity.pdbx_description
1 polymer ?
#
loop_
_entity_poly.entity_id
_entity_poly.type
_entity_poly.pdbx_seq_one_letter_code
_entity_poly.pdbx_strand_id
1 'polypeptide(L)'
;MQQREMVLTREAPAVHGYSMPAEWEPHSQTWMGWPERPDNWRDNALHAQLVFTKVAIAISKFEPVTVCASSAQWENARSQLPEHVRVLEMSMNDSWFRDIGPTFVVRKNGSNLGNLEQHIAGIDWNFNGWGGKILKHSSLMLNINISWVFRLIDDVTVDDCNSKILTSKFLQDLALKLIGVDDGCYQDWSLDLLVARKIIGTEKLPRFPHFMILEGGSIHVDGDDSALEEDILFFCKTVSGVFLCRTRIRSCWKFQVMDMQYNNATASFDFLYLILLTALIVEWISFGWTCLTTEECLLNKNRNPNLTKEQIEDQLKAYLGVQKVIWLPYGLYGDDDTNGHIDNMCCFVRPGVVLLSWTDDEKDPQFKRSMEALSILSNTSDANGRRLEIIKLHVPGPLYMTDEEAAGVVQDCNAKPRLPGTRLAASYVNFYIANGGIITPQFGDQKWDDEAVRVLSQAFPHHEVVRIEGAREIVLAGGNIHCITQQQPAALSTNC
;
A
#
# COMPACT_ATOMS: atom_id res chain seq x y z
N MET A 1 15.73 6.06 -23.85
CA MET A 1 15.42 5.91 -22.42
C MET A 1 15.85 7.14 -21.64
N GLN A 2 17.13 7.53 -21.64
CA GLN A 2 17.63 8.71 -20.92
C GLN A 2 16.87 10.03 -21.15
N GLN A 3 16.43 10.33 -22.38
CA GLN A 3 15.62 11.54 -22.65
C GLN A 3 14.18 11.46 -22.10
N ARG A 4 13.59 10.27 -21.98
CA ARG A 4 12.26 10.08 -21.35
C ARG A 4 12.37 10.11 -19.82
N GLU A 5 13.41 9.49 -19.26
CA GLU A 5 13.71 9.51 -17.82
C GLU A 5 13.98 10.93 -17.29
N MET A 6 14.74 11.75 -18.04
CA MET A 6 14.97 13.17 -17.68
C MET A 6 13.75 14.09 -17.85
N VAL A 7 12.77 13.71 -18.68
CA VAL A 7 11.53 14.51 -18.86
C VAL A 7 10.54 14.20 -17.73
N LEU A 8 10.43 12.93 -17.33
CA LEU A 8 9.52 12.49 -16.26
C LEU A 8 9.92 13.00 -14.87
N THR A 9 11.21 13.26 -14.62
CA THR A 9 11.65 13.87 -13.36
C THR A 9 11.31 15.36 -13.24
N ARG A 10 11.03 16.05 -14.36
CA ARG A 10 10.57 17.46 -14.34
C ARG A 10 9.07 17.63 -14.17
N GLU A 11 8.31 16.56 -14.41
CA GLU A 11 6.84 16.49 -14.25
C GLU A 11 6.44 15.70 -13.00
N ALA A 12 7.41 15.27 -12.18
CA ALA A 12 7.16 14.45 -11.01
C ALA A 12 6.40 15.24 -9.92
N PRO A 13 5.51 14.58 -9.16
CA PRO A 13 4.75 15.18 -8.06
C PRO A 13 5.59 16.06 -7.12
N ALA A 14 6.76 15.59 -6.68
CA ALA A 14 7.61 16.31 -5.73
C ALA A 14 8.08 17.68 -6.26
N VAL A 15 8.33 17.80 -7.58
CA VAL A 15 8.71 19.09 -8.21
C VAL A 15 7.59 20.11 -8.09
N HIS A 16 6.34 19.64 -8.06
CA HIS A 16 5.15 20.46 -7.90
C HIS A 16 4.72 20.62 -6.44
N GLY A 17 5.53 20.14 -5.49
CA GLY A 17 5.28 20.23 -4.04
C GLY A 17 4.24 19.23 -3.53
N TYR A 18 3.99 18.15 -4.27
CA TYR A 18 3.14 17.05 -3.83
C TYR A 18 3.95 15.95 -3.18
N SER A 19 3.37 15.34 -2.15
CA SER A 19 3.93 14.17 -1.47
C SER A 19 2.80 13.24 -1.02
N MET A 20 3.07 11.93 -0.91
CA MET A 20 2.10 10.92 -0.46
C MET A 20 1.90 11.04 1.06
N PRO A 21 0.71 11.44 1.55
CA PRO A 21 0.49 11.59 2.98
C PRO A 21 0.54 10.24 3.70
N ALA A 22 0.77 10.25 5.01
CA ALA A 22 0.66 9.03 5.80
C ALA A 22 -0.77 8.49 5.79
N GLU A 23 -0.93 7.18 5.92
CA GLU A 23 -2.25 6.54 5.90
C GLU A 23 -3.13 6.85 7.13
N TRP A 24 -2.55 7.39 8.21
CA TRP A 24 -3.33 7.91 9.35
C TRP A 24 -3.74 9.38 9.19
N GLU A 25 -3.29 10.08 8.14
CA GLU A 25 -3.76 11.45 7.88
C GLU A 25 -5.25 11.42 7.48
N PRO A 26 -6.03 12.49 7.75
CA PRO A 26 -7.47 12.47 7.51
C PRO A 26 -7.86 12.11 6.07
N HIS A 27 -8.91 11.30 5.92
CA HIS A 27 -9.47 10.82 4.65
C HIS A 27 -10.77 11.53 4.28
N SER A 28 -10.99 11.71 2.98
CA SER A 28 -12.27 12.14 2.42
C SER A 28 -13.17 10.94 2.07
N GLN A 29 -12.58 9.82 1.66
CA GLN A 29 -13.30 8.57 1.38
C GLN A 29 -12.32 7.38 1.21
N THR A 30 -12.86 6.17 1.24
CA THR A 30 -12.17 4.93 0.82
C THR A 30 -12.74 4.38 -0.48
N TRP A 31 -11.88 3.82 -1.32
CA TRP A 31 -12.24 3.11 -2.55
C TRP A 31 -12.05 1.60 -2.40
N MET A 32 -12.98 0.81 -2.95
CA MET A 32 -12.93 -0.65 -2.98
C MET A 32 -13.46 -1.20 -4.32
N GLY A 33 -12.96 -2.37 -4.73
CA GLY A 33 -13.50 -3.12 -5.87
C GLY A 33 -14.42 -4.25 -5.41
N TRP A 34 -15.44 -4.56 -6.19
CA TRP A 34 -16.33 -5.71 -5.96
C TRP A 34 -15.75 -7.01 -6.55
N PRO A 35 -15.59 -8.10 -5.77
CA PRO A 35 -15.01 -9.35 -6.26
C PRO A 35 -16.03 -10.16 -7.07
N GLU A 36 -15.61 -10.74 -8.19
CA GLU A 36 -16.50 -11.52 -9.06
C GLU A 36 -15.85 -12.69 -9.82
N ARG A 37 -14.54 -12.65 -10.10
CA ARG A 37 -13.91 -13.64 -10.97
C ARG A 37 -13.84 -15.04 -10.30
N PRO A 38 -14.35 -16.11 -10.95
CA PRO A 38 -14.49 -17.42 -10.30
C PRO A 38 -13.18 -18.24 -10.27
N ASP A 39 -12.18 -17.80 -11.03
CA ASP A 39 -10.84 -18.41 -11.11
C ASP A 39 -9.87 -17.92 -10.03
N ASN A 40 -10.27 -16.94 -9.23
CA ASN A 40 -9.58 -16.52 -8.01
C ASN A 40 -10.47 -16.66 -6.77
N TRP A 41 -11.74 -16.26 -6.88
CA TRP A 41 -12.70 -16.25 -5.78
C TRP A 41 -13.63 -17.47 -5.82
N ARG A 42 -13.52 -18.33 -4.81
CA ARG A 42 -14.29 -19.58 -4.75
C ARG A 42 -15.81 -19.36 -4.75
N ASP A 43 -16.53 -20.35 -5.29
CA ASP A 43 -18.00 -20.40 -5.34
C ASP A 43 -18.61 -19.16 -6.01
N ASN A 44 -18.03 -18.76 -7.15
CA ASN A 44 -18.40 -17.55 -7.90
C ASN A 44 -18.38 -16.28 -7.03
N ALA A 45 -17.32 -16.14 -6.24
CA ALA A 45 -17.08 -15.02 -5.33
C ALA A 45 -18.10 -14.80 -4.21
N LEU A 46 -19.07 -15.69 -3.98
CA LEU A 46 -20.12 -15.51 -2.97
C LEU A 46 -19.53 -15.17 -1.58
N HIS A 47 -18.55 -15.95 -1.14
CA HIS A 47 -17.93 -15.77 0.17
C HIS A 47 -17.13 -14.46 0.26
N ALA A 48 -16.42 -14.12 -0.80
CA ALA A 48 -15.68 -12.86 -0.89
C ALA A 48 -16.63 -11.65 -0.83
N GLN A 49 -17.71 -11.66 -1.61
CA GLN A 49 -18.70 -10.58 -1.64
C GLN A 49 -19.31 -10.29 -0.26
N LEU A 50 -19.61 -11.34 0.51
CA LEU A 50 -20.10 -11.20 1.88
C LEU A 50 -19.08 -10.51 2.79
N VAL A 51 -17.80 -10.86 2.68
CA VAL A 51 -16.74 -10.29 3.52
C VAL A 51 -16.39 -8.88 3.07
N PHE A 52 -16.31 -8.60 1.76
CA PHE A 52 -16.13 -7.26 1.22
C PHE A 52 -17.26 -6.32 1.66
N THR A 53 -18.51 -6.82 1.71
CA THR A 53 -19.64 -6.08 2.26
C THR A 53 -19.43 -5.74 3.74
N LYS A 54 -18.96 -6.69 4.56
CA LYS A 54 -18.63 -6.43 5.97
C LYS A 54 -17.54 -5.37 6.13
N VAL A 55 -16.48 -5.44 5.31
CA VAL A 55 -15.38 -4.47 5.30
C VAL A 55 -15.91 -3.08 4.94
N ALA A 56 -16.65 -2.95 3.84
CA ALA A 56 -17.24 -1.68 3.40
C ALA A 56 -18.16 -1.09 4.49
N ILE A 57 -19.00 -1.92 5.12
CA ILE A 57 -19.86 -1.49 6.22
C ILE A 57 -19.04 -1.00 7.41
N ALA A 58 -17.98 -1.73 7.78
CA ALA A 58 -17.12 -1.36 8.91
C ALA A 58 -16.42 -0.03 8.68
N ILE A 59 -15.83 0.18 7.50
CA ILE A 59 -15.19 1.44 7.11
C ILE A 59 -16.21 2.58 7.07
N SER A 60 -17.41 2.33 6.55
CA SER A 60 -18.46 3.35 6.38
C SER A 60 -18.94 4.01 7.68
N LYS A 61 -18.57 3.46 8.84
CA LYS A 61 -18.81 4.07 10.16
C LYS A 61 -17.90 5.27 10.42
N PHE A 62 -16.74 5.33 9.77
CA PHE A 62 -15.68 6.31 10.03
C PHE A 62 -15.46 7.29 8.87
N GLU A 63 -15.69 6.84 7.64
CA GLU A 63 -15.54 7.67 6.43
C GLU A 63 -16.43 7.18 5.28
N PRO A 64 -16.75 8.04 4.29
CA PRO A 64 -17.49 7.60 3.11
C PRO A 64 -16.77 6.49 2.35
N VAL A 65 -17.53 5.51 1.83
CA VAL A 65 -16.99 4.40 1.03
C VAL A 65 -17.58 4.43 -0.36
N THR A 66 -16.72 4.25 -1.37
CA THR A 66 -17.10 4.02 -2.75
C THR A 66 -16.68 2.62 -3.21
N VAL A 67 -17.67 1.80 -3.57
CA VAL A 67 -17.45 0.47 -4.14
C VAL A 67 -17.65 0.52 -5.65
N CYS A 68 -16.67 0.04 -6.39
CA CYS A 68 -16.68 -0.09 -7.84
C CYS A 68 -17.08 -1.51 -8.22
N ALA A 69 -18.11 -1.67 -9.05
CA ALA A 69 -18.59 -2.97 -9.51
C ALA A 69 -18.72 -2.99 -11.04
N SER A 70 -18.52 -4.17 -11.65
CA SER A 70 -18.76 -4.35 -13.08
C SER A 70 -20.23 -4.11 -13.42
N SER A 71 -20.52 -3.85 -14.70
CA SER A 71 -21.90 -3.72 -15.20
C SER A 71 -22.78 -4.92 -14.80
N ALA A 72 -22.20 -6.13 -14.82
CA ALA A 72 -22.90 -7.37 -14.48
C ALA A 72 -23.18 -7.53 -12.98
N GLN A 73 -22.31 -6.99 -12.12
CA GLN A 73 -22.44 -7.11 -10.66
C GLN A 73 -23.00 -5.86 -9.99
N TRP A 74 -23.21 -4.76 -10.72
CA TRP A 74 -23.63 -3.49 -10.13
C TRP A 74 -24.93 -3.62 -9.32
N GLU A 75 -25.96 -4.26 -9.88
CA GLU A 75 -27.24 -4.46 -9.19
C GLU A 75 -27.08 -5.33 -7.94
N ASN A 76 -26.27 -6.39 -8.04
CA ASN A 76 -25.98 -7.28 -6.92
C ASN A 76 -25.26 -6.53 -5.79
N ALA A 77 -24.15 -5.85 -6.10
CA ALA A 77 -23.38 -5.05 -5.15
C ALA A 77 -24.24 -3.98 -4.48
N ARG A 78 -25.05 -3.25 -5.27
CA ARG A 78 -25.96 -2.23 -4.75
C ARG A 78 -26.99 -2.80 -3.79
N SER A 79 -27.51 -4.01 -4.05
CA SER A 79 -28.50 -4.67 -3.20
C SER A 79 -27.92 -5.15 -1.85
N GLN A 80 -26.63 -5.49 -1.81
CA GLN A 80 -25.96 -5.99 -0.61
C GLN A 80 -25.39 -4.86 0.28
N LEU A 81 -25.01 -3.73 -0.31
CA LEU A 81 -24.40 -2.60 0.39
C LEU A 81 -25.44 -1.61 0.94
N PRO A 82 -25.25 -1.02 2.13
CA PRO A 82 -26.11 0.04 2.64
C PRO A 82 -26.20 1.27 1.73
N GLU A 83 -27.33 1.98 1.76
CA GLU A 83 -27.61 3.13 0.88
C GLU A 83 -26.53 4.22 0.91
N HIS A 84 -25.91 4.47 2.07
CA HIS A 84 -24.88 5.50 2.23
C HIS A 84 -23.50 5.12 1.64
N VAL A 85 -23.27 3.84 1.31
CA VAL A 85 -22.08 3.42 0.56
C VAL A 85 -22.33 3.71 -0.91
N ARG A 86 -21.49 4.52 -1.55
CA ARG A 86 -21.63 4.85 -2.98
C ARG A 86 -21.23 3.64 -3.83
N VAL A 87 -22.03 3.26 -4.83
CA VAL A 87 -21.69 2.17 -5.77
C VAL A 87 -21.58 2.73 -7.18
N LEU A 88 -20.42 2.56 -7.81
CA LEU A 88 -20.13 3.03 -9.17
C LEU A 88 -19.92 1.86 -10.11
N GLU A 89 -20.44 1.99 -11.34
CA GLU A 89 -20.12 1.03 -12.40
C GLU A 89 -18.70 1.29 -12.91
N MET A 90 -17.84 0.29 -12.82
CA MET A 90 -16.45 0.34 -13.26
C MET A 90 -15.95 -1.05 -13.62
N SER A 91 -15.56 -1.26 -14.89
CA SER A 91 -14.90 -2.50 -15.31
C SER A 91 -13.46 -2.57 -14.78
N MET A 92 -13.09 -3.74 -14.28
CA MET A 92 -11.76 -4.16 -13.78
C MET A 92 -11.62 -5.68 -14.00
N ASN A 93 -10.41 -6.24 -13.96
CA ASN A 93 -10.20 -7.69 -14.07
C ASN A 93 -10.18 -8.37 -12.69
N ASP A 94 -9.74 -7.68 -11.63
CA ASP A 94 -9.89 -8.16 -10.23
C ASP A 94 -10.02 -6.97 -9.24
N SER A 95 -10.30 -7.25 -7.97
CA SER A 95 -10.77 -6.26 -6.98
C SER A 95 -9.70 -5.74 -6.00
N TRP A 96 -8.43 -5.69 -6.39
CA TRP A 96 -7.30 -5.33 -5.52
C TRP A 96 -6.96 -3.83 -5.59
N PHE A 97 -7.84 -3.00 -5.03
CA PHE A 97 -7.81 -1.54 -5.22
C PHE A 97 -6.59 -0.84 -4.64
N ARG A 98 -5.91 -1.46 -3.66
CA ARG A 98 -4.63 -0.97 -3.15
C ARG A 98 -3.56 -0.90 -4.24
N ASP A 99 -3.60 -1.87 -5.15
CA ASP A 99 -2.52 -2.10 -6.12
C ASP A 99 -2.82 -1.48 -7.48
N ILE A 100 -4.10 -1.47 -7.87
CA ILE A 100 -4.56 -0.96 -9.18
C ILE A 100 -5.18 0.44 -9.09
N GLY A 101 -5.44 0.90 -7.87
CA GLY A 101 -5.94 2.24 -7.58
C GLY A 101 -4.84 3.31 -7.66
N PRO A 102 -5.22 4.60 -7.63
CA PRO A 102 -4.23 5.66 -7.67
C PRO A 102 -3.58 5.84 -6.31
N THR A 103 -2.26 6.08 -6.28
CA THR A 103 -1.61 6.60 -5.07
C THR A 103 -1.83 8.10 -5.01
N PHE A 104 -2.69 8.55 -4.08
CA PHE A 104 -2.96 9.97 -3.92
C PHE A 104 -1.78 10.70 -3.27
N VAL A 105 -1.54 11.92 -3.73
CA VAL A 105 -0.53 12.84 -3.20
C VAL A 105 -1.15 14.19 -2.92
N VAL A 106 -0.65 14.86 -1.88
CA VAL A 106 -1.19 16.14 -1.40
C VAL A 106 -0.14 17.23 -1.43
N ARG A 107 -0.59 18.47 -1.62
CA ARG A 107 0.26 19.66 -1.59
C ARG A 107 -0.08 20.52 -0.36
N LYS A 108 0.77 20.46 0.68
CA LYS A 108 0.51 21.16 1.97
C LYS A 108 0.73 22.68 1.90
N ASN A 109 1.58 23.18 0.99
CA ASN A 109 1.89 24.62 0.85
C ASN A 109 1.28 25.24 -0.41
N GLY A 110 0.14 25.91 -0.24
CA GLY A 110 -0.44 26.85 -1.19
C GLY A 110 -0.35 28.29 -0.66
N SER A 111 0.86 28.86 -0.60
CA SER A 111 1.02 30.30 -0.36
C SER A 111 0.44 31.06 -1.55
N ASN A 112 -0.58 31.90 -1.29
CA ASN A 112 -1.02 33.04 -2.09
C ASN A 112 -0.79 32.93 -3.62
N LEU A 113 -1.67 32.24 -4.36
CA LEU A 113 -2.01 32.56 -5.77
C LEU A 113 -3.09 31.58 -6.30
N GLY A 114 -4.32 32.07 -6.38
CA GLY A 114 -5.26 31.73 -7.47
C GLY A 114 -6.13 30.48 -7.34
N ASN A 115 -5.58 29.29 -7.07
CA ASN A 115 -6.36 28.05 -7.22
C ASN A 115 -6.26 27.14 -5.98
N LEU A 116 -7.27 27.21 -5.11
CA LEU A 116 -7.61 26.17 -4.11
C LEU A 116 -7.96 24.82 -4.76
N GLU A 117 -8.07 24.76 -6.10
CA GLU A 117 -8.66 23.65 -6.85
C GLU A 117 -7.78 22.39 -6.98
N GLN A 118 -6.50 22.40 -6.59
CA GLN A 118 -5.62 21.24 -6.79
C GLN A 118 -4.74 20.97 -5.57
N HIS A 119 -5.39 20.63 -4.44
CA HIS A 119 -4.68 20.20 -3.23
C HIS A 119 -4.29 18.72 -3.28
N ILE A 120 -5.06 17.90 -4.00
CA ILE A 120 -4.88 16.46 -4.13
C ILE A 120 -4.67 16.14 -5.61
N ALA A 121 -3.75 15.23 -5.90
CA ALA A 121 -3.55 14.62 -7.21
C ALA A 121 -3.40 13.10 -7.05
N GLY A 122 -3.53 12.34 -8.15
CA GLY A 122 -3.31 10.90 -8.15
C GLY A 122 -2.13 10.51 -9.04
N ILE A 123 -1.25 9.66 -8.50
CA ILE A 123 -0.25 8.94 -9.30
C ILE A 123 -0.93 7.72 -9.89
N ASP A 124 -0.73 7.53 -11.19
CA ASP A 124 -1.22 6.39 -11.94
C ASP A 124 -0.03 5.56 -12.40
N TRP A 125 0.32 4.56 -11.58
CA TRP A 125 1.40 3.62 -11.83
C TRP A 125 1.05 2.67 -12.98
N ASN A 126 2.05 2.08 -13.60
CA ASN A 126 1.80 0.96 -14.49
C ASN A 126 1.53 -0.29 -13.65
N PHE A 127 0.73 -1.22 -14.17
CA PHE A 127 0.36 -2.47 -13.50
C PHE A 127 0.48 -3.65 -14.48
N ASN A 128 0.85 -4.82 -13.98
CA ASN A 128 1.00 -6.02 -14.81
C ASN A 128 0.47 -7.31 -14.20
N GLY A 129 -0.48 -7.25 -13.27
CA GLY A 129 -0.96 -8.46 -12.59
C GLY A 129 0.14 -9.11 -11.74
N TRP A 130 0.94 -8.31 -11.03
CA TRP A 130 2.04 -8.71 -10.15
C TRP A 130 3.12 -9.60 -10.78
N GLY A 131 3.47 -9.33 -12.03
CA GLY A 131 4.56 -10.04 -12.72
C GLY A 131 4.23 -10.51 -14.13
N GLY A 132 3.01 -10.25 -14.60
CA GLY A 132 2.59 -10.62 -15.94
C GLY A 132 3.48 -10.02 -17.02
N LYS A 133 3.76 -10.84 -18.04
CA LYS A 133 4.48 -10.40 -19.23
C LYS A 133 3.46 -9.94 -20.26
N ILE A 134 3.58 -8.69 -20.73
CA ILE A 134 2.83 -8.27 -21.93
C ILE A 134 3.27 -9.22 -23.04
N LEU A 135 2.36 -10.09 -23.49
CA LEU A 135 2.51 -10.82 -24.74
C LEU A 135 2.59 -9.74 -25.83
N LYS A 136 3.81 -9.38 -26.23
CA LYS A 136 3.99 -8.64 -27.47
C LYS A 136 3.31 -9.49 -28.52
N HIS A 137 2.22 -8.99 -29.11
CA HIS A 137 1.66 -9.51 -30.35
C HIS A 137 2.78 -9.50 -31.41
N SER A 138 3.64 -10.51 -31.39
CA SER A 138 4.30 -10.97 -32.59
C SER A 138 3.26 -11.81 -33.30
N SER A 139 2.96 -11.40 -34.51
CA SER A 139 2.04 -12.01 -35.48
C SER A 139 2.47 -13.44 -35.90
N LEU A 140 3.12 -14.21 -35.01
CA LEU A 140 3.61 -15.58 -35.25
C LEU A 140 2.93 -16.66 -34.39
N MET A 141 2.17 -16.32 -33.33
CA MET A 141 1.52 -17.31 -32.44
C MET A 141 0.05 -17.61 -32.80
N LEU A 142 -0.34 -17.48 -34.07
CA LEU A 142 -1.72 -17.79 -34.52
C LEU A 142 -1.90 -19.21 -35.07
N ASN A 143 -0.95 -20.14 -34.86
CA ASN A 143 -1.03 -21.48 -35.47
C ASN A 143 -0.54 -22.65 -34.61
N ILE A 144 -0.49 -22.53 -33.28
CA ILE A 144 -0.35 -23.72 -32.43
C ILE A 144 -1.74 -24.07 -31.90
N ASN A 145 -2.35 -25.09 -32.50
CA ASN A 145 -3.64 -25.60 -32.08
C ASN A 145 -3.46 -26.32 -30.73
N ILE A 146 -3.83 -25.64 -29.63
CA ILE A 146 -3.73 -26.13 -28.25
C ILE A 146 -4.39 -27.52 -28.07
N SER A 147 -5.39 -27.87 -28.89
CA SER A 147 -6.02 -29.21 -28.90
C SER A 147 -5.05 -30.36 -29.25
N TRP A 148 -3.95 -30.09 -29.96
CA TRP A 148 -2.94 -31.10 -30.30
C TRP A 148 -1.96 -31.38 -29.16
N VAL A 149 -1.63 -30.37 -28.34
CA VAL A 149 -0.71 -30.53 -27.20
C VAL A 149 -1.37 -31.36 -26.11
N PHE A 150 -2.65 -31.11 -25.81
CA PHE A 150 -3.40 -31.93 -24.84
C PHE A 150 -3.66 -33.37 -25.34
N ARG A 151 -3.87 -33.57 -26.65
CA ARG A 151 -3.96 -34.93 -27.22
C ARG A 151 -2.68 -35.75 -27.07
N LEU A 152 -1.52 -35.11 -27.15
CA LEU A 152 -0.23 -35.77 -26.92
C LEU A 152 0.03 -36.12 -25.46
N ILE A 153 -0.60 -35.41 -24.52
CA ILE A 153 -0.51 -35.69 -23.07
C ILE A 153 -1.38 -36.90 -22.70
N ASP A 154 -2.54 -37.06 -23.35
CA ASP A 154 -3.43 -38.22 -23.15
C ASP A 154 -2.89 -39.53 -23.78
N ASP A 155 -2.04 -39.44 -24.81
CA ASP A 155 -1.50 -40.61 -25.54
C ASP A 155 -0.24 -41.24 -24.89
N VAL A 156 0.26 -40.71 -23.77
CA VAL A 156 1.41 -41.29 -23.05
C VAL A 156 0.91 -42.33 -22.04
N THR A 157 0.84 -43.59 -22.47
CA THR A 157 0.55 -44.73 -21.59
C THR A 157 1.73 -45.01 -20.66
N VAL A 158 1.61 -44.62 -19.38
CA VAL A 158 2.47 -45.12 -18.29
C VAL A 158 1.60 -45.83 -17.27
N ASP A 159 1.91 -47.11 -17.02
CA ASP A 159 1.11 -48.08 -16.26
C ASP A 159 1.15 -47.90 -14.72
N ASP A 160 1.41 -46.70 -14.20
CA ASP A 160 1.45 -46.46 -12.76
C ASP A 160 0.75 -45.15 -12.35
N CYS A 161 -0.24 -45.23 -11.47
CA CYS A 161 -1.06 -44.10 -11.02
C CYS A 161 -0.25 -42.97 -10.38
N ASN A 162 0.86 -43.29 -9.69
CA ASN A 162 1.72 -42.26 -9.09
C ASN A 162 2.55 -41.51 -10.15
N SER A 163 2.88 -42.17 -11.25
CA SER A 163 3.64 -41.60 -12.36
C SER A 163 2.78 -40.67 -13.24
N LYS A 164 1.46 -40.90 -13.34
CA LYS A 164 0.50 -40.04 -14.08
C LYS A 164 0.31 -38.66 -13.43
N ILE A 165 0.31 -38.59 -12.10
CA ILE A 165 0.16 -37.32 -11.36
C ILE A 165 1.42 -36.45 -11.50
N LEU A 166 2.60 -37.06 -11.41
CA LEU A 166 3.89 -36.37 -11.58
C LEU A 166 4.13 -35.89 -13.01
N THR A 167 3.75 -36.69 -14.02
CA THR A 167 3.86 -36.30 -15.44
C THR A 167 2.84 -35.24 -15.84
N SER A 168 1.60 -35.31 -15.34
CA SER A 168 0.58 -34.27 -15.52
C SER A 168 1.04 -32.91 -14.98
N LYS A 169 1.55 -32.88 -13.74
CA LYS A 169 2.03 -31.65 -13.10
C LYS A 169 3.27 -31.08 -13.81
N PHE A 170 4.24 -31.93 -14.14
CA PHE A 170 5.44 -31.51 -14.88
C PHE A 170 5.09 -30.97 -16.28
N LEU A 171 4.16 -31.60 -16.99
CA LEU A 171 3.73 -31.14 -18.33
C LEU A 171 2.85 -29.89 -18.25
N GLN A 172 2.03 -29.72 -17.21
CA GLN A 172 1.36 -28.44 -16.92
C GLN A 172 2.35 -27.34 -16.60
N ASP A 173 3.32 -27.57 -15.72
CA ASP A 173 4.37 -26.61 -15.37
C ASP A 173 5.22 -26.23 -16.60
N LEU A 174 5.52 -27.22 -17.46
CA LEU A 174 6.25 -27.00 -18.71
C LEU A 174 5.38 -26.26 -19.74
N ALA A 175 4.09 -26.57 -19.84
CA ALA A 175 3.16 -25.85 -20.71
C ALA A 175 2.98 -24.41 -20.24
N LEU A 176 2.75 -24.16 -18.95
CA LEU A 176 2.67 -22.82 -18.36
C LEU A 176 3.94 -22.00 -18.61
N LYS A 177 5.11 -22.62 -18.44
CA LYS A 177 6.42 -22.02 -18.82
C LYS A 177 6.56 -21.73 -20.31
N LEU A 178 5.97 -22.55 -21.18
CA LEU A 178 6.02 -22.37 -22.64
C LEU A 178 4.98 -21.35 -23.16
N ILE A 179 3.84 -21.18 -22.47
CA ILE A 179 2.75 -20.26 -22.85
C ILE A 179 3.03 -18.83 -22.34
N GLY A 180 3.95 -18.66 -21.39
CA GLY A 180 4.37 -17.33 -20.93
C GLY A 180 3.46 -16.71 -19.88
N VAL A 181 2.70 -17.52 -19.11
CA VAL A 181 2.14 -17.12 -17.80
C VAL A 181 3.27 -17.09 -16.74
N ASP A 182 4.44 -16.59 -17.15
CA ASP A 182 5.60 -16.51 -16.28
C ASP A 182 5.39 -15.31 -15.36
N ASP A 183 5.10 -15.62 -14.10
CA ASP A 183 5.17 -14.78 -12.90
C ASP A 183 3.96 -13.89 -12.54
N GLY A 184 2.95 -13.71 -13.41
CA GLY A 184 1.74 -12.92 -13.09
C GLY A 184 0.60 -13.75 -12.47
N CYS A 185 -0.31 -13.09 -11.73
CA CYS A 185 -1.46 -13.76 -11.11
C CYS A 185 -2.59 -14.09 -12.09
N TYR A 186 -2.68 -13.39 -13.23
CA TYR A 186 -3.62 -13.70 -14.31
C TYR A 186 -3.19 -13.09 -15.64
N GLN A 187 -3.74 -13.58 -16.75
CA GLN A 187 -3.27 -13.26 -18.11
C GLN A 187 -3.71 -11.89 -18.64
N ASP A 188 -4.87 -11.36 -18.23
CA ASP A 188 -5.40 -10.07 -18.69
C ASP A 188 -5.66 -9.13 -17.51
N TRP A 189 -4.93 -8.02 -17.49
CA TRP A 189 -5.04 -6.89 -16.53
C TRP A 189 -5.34 -5.56 -17.24
N SER A 190 -5.84 -5.63 -18.48
CA SER A 190 -6.05 -4.45 -19.32
C SER A 190 -7.08 -3.46 -18.75
N LEU A 191 -8.06 -3.94 -17.98
CA LEU A 191 -9.06 -3.11 -17.32
C LEU A 191 -8.55 -2.56 -15.99
N ASP A 192 -7.71 -3.31 -15.27
CA ASP A 192 -7.08 -2.85 -14.03
C ASP A 192 -6.20 -1.63 -14.25
N LEU A 193 -5.45 -1.61 -15.36
CA LEU A 193 -4.65 -0.45 -15.82
C LEU A 193 -5.47 0.84 -16.00
N LEU A 194 -6.80 0.75 -16.05
CA LEU A 194 -7.67 1.90 -16.20
C LEU A 194 -8.29 2.35 -14.88
N VAL A 195 -8.21 1.55 -13.80
CA VAL A 195 -8.89 1.84 -12.53
C VAL A 195 -8.39 3.14 -11.92
N ALA A 196 -7.07 3.31 -11.73
CA ALA A 196 -6.49 4.56 -11.26
C ALA A 196 -6.94 5.78 -12.08
N ARG A 197 -6.86 5.69 -13.41
CA ARG A 197 -7.30 6.75 -14.32
C ARG A 197 -8.78 7.08 -14.18
N LYS A 198 -9.65 6.08 -14.05
CA LYS A 198 -11.11 6.25 -13.91
C LYS A 198 -11.45 6.89 -12.56
N ILE A 199 -10.80 6.48 -11.47
CA ILE A 199 -10.98 7.07 -10.14
C ILE A 199 -10.56 8.55 -10.17
N ILE A 200 -9.35 8.85 -10.62
CA ILE A 200 -8.82 10.22 -10.73
C ILE A 200 -9.75 11.09 -11.59
N GLY A 201 -10.22 10.57 -12.73
CA GLY A 201 -11.14 11.28 -13.62
C GLY A 201 -12.54 11.53 -13.01
N THR A 202 -13.06 10.56 -12.25
CA THR A 202 -14.36 10.67 -11.55
C THR A 202 -14.30 11.78 -10.50
N GLU A 203 -13.20 11.85 -9.75
CA GLU A 203 -12.97 12.87 -8.73
C GLU A 203 -12.41 14.19 -9.29
N LYS A 204 -12.19 14.26 -10.61
CA LYS A 204 -11.67 15.44 -11.34
C LYS A 204 -10.33 15.94 -10.79
N LEU A 205 -9.46 15.01 -10.40
CA LEU A 205 -8.15 15.33 -9.83
C LEU A 205 -7.06 15.39 -10.92
N PRO A 206 -5.98 16.17 -10.71
CA PRO A 206 -4.78 16.07 -11.53
C PRO A 206 -4.19 14.66 -11.50
N ARG A 207 -3.64 14.23 -12.63
CA ARG A 207 -3.07 12.89 -12.82
C ARG A 207 -1.58 12.97 -13.14
N PHE A 208 -0.78 12.19 -12.42
CA PHE A 208 0.64 11.95 -12.71
C PHE A 208 0.83 10.52 -13.23
N PRO A 209 0.85 10.30 -14.55
CA PRO A 209 1.10 8.97 -15.10
C PRO A 209 2.57 8.56 -14.89
N HIS A 210 2.79 7.28 -14.56
CA HIS A 210 4.13 6.71 -14.38
C HIS A 210 4.34 5.48 -15.27
N PHE A 211 5.59 5.19 -15.64
CA PHE A 211 5.95 4.04 -16.49
C PHE A 211 6.38 2.80 -15.69
N MET A 212 7.01 2.99 -14.54
CA MET A 212 7.37 1.93 -13.59
C MET A 212 6.14 1.12 -13.20
N ILE A 213 6.31 -0.20 -13.19
CA ILE A 213 5.34 -1.14 -12.65
C ILE A 213 5.49 -1.09 -11.14
N LEU A 214 4.46 -0.61 -10.44
CA LEU A 214 4.45 -0.50 -8.98
C LEU A 214 3.02 -0.59 -8.48
N GLU A 215 2.85 -1.36 -7.42
CA GLU A 215 1.58 -1.56 -6.72
C GLU A 215 1.58 -0.81 -5.38
N GLY A 216 0.47 -0.17 -5.00
CA GLY A 216 0.40 0.60 -3.75
C GLY A 216 0.73 -0.22 -2.50
N GLY A 217 0.39 -1.51 -2.44
CA GLY A 217 0.71 -2.39 -1.32
C GLY A 217 2.20 -2.72 -1.16
N SER A 218 3.02 -2.42 -2.18
CA SER A 218 4.47 -2.62 -2.15
C SER A 218 5.22 -1.51 -1.40
N ILE A 219 4.56 -0.41 -1.04
CA ILE A 219 5.15 0.76 -0.38
C ILE A 219 4.33 1.22 0.83
N HIS A 220 5.00 1.82 1.82
CA HIS A 220 4.32 2.49 2.94
C HIS A 220 5.09 3.74 3.36
N VAL A 221 4.42 4.87 3.60
CA VAL A 221 5.05 6.15 3.95
C VAL A 221 4.67 6.62 5.36
N ASP A 222 5.54 7.42 5.99
CA ASP A 222 5.32 8.01 7.32
C ASP A 222 4.75 9.43 7.31
N GLY A 223 4.70 10.08 6.14
CA GLY A 223 4.13 11.42 5.97
C GLY A 223 4.79 12.52 6.79
N ASP A 224 4.06 13.62 6.99
CA ASP A 224 4.59 14.82 7.66
C ASP A 224 4.49 14.77 9.18
N ASP A 225 5.56 15.15 9.86
CA ASP A 225 5.61 15.35 11.31
C ASP A 225 4.93 16.64 11.78
N SER A 226 4.57 17.55 10.88
CA SER A 226 4.07 18.88 11.26
C SER A 226 2.76 18.88 12.08
N ALA A 227 2.04 17.75 12.13
CA ALA A 227 0.85 17.57 12.97
C ALA A 227 1.19 17.20 14.43
N LEU A 228 2.42 16.78 14.73
CA LEU A 228 2.91 16.61 16.10
C LEU A 228 3.33 17.99 16.64
N GLU A 229 2.33 18.83 16.99
CA GLU A 229 2.55 20.08 17.74
C GLU A 229 3.18 19.75 19.11
N GLU A 230 4.50 19.66 19.19
CA GLU A 230 5.23 19.84 20.45
C GLU A 230 5.87 21.24 20.49
N ASP A 231 5.76 21.89 21.65
CA ASP A 231 6.39 23.18 21.93
C ASP A 231 7.90 23.08 21.68
N ILE A 232 8.38 23.63 20.57
CA ILE A 232 9.83 23.64 20.32
C ILE A 232 10.45 24.73 21.21
N LEU A 233 11.12 24.29 22.27
CA LEU A 233 11.98 25.12 23.11
C LEU A 233 13.37 25.22 22.47
N PHE A 234 13.80 26.43 22.11
CA PHE A 234 15.18 26.67 21.69
C PHE A 234 15.89 27.59 22.69
N PHE A 235 17.13 27.22 23.01
CA PHE A 235 18.05 28.07 23.77
C PHE A 235 18.91 28.89 22.80
N CYS A 236 18.65 30.19 22.68
CA CYS A 236 19.54 31.10 21.95
C CYS A 236 20.61 31.63 22.90
N LYS A 237 21.88 31.34 22.61
CA LYS A 237 23.03 31.89 23.35
C LYS A 237 23.57 33.08 22.57
N THR A 238 23.44 34.29 23.11
CA THR A 238 24.09 35.49 22.57
C THR A 238 25.31 35.86 23.42
N VAL A 239 26.09 36.84 22.96
CA VAL A 239 27.25 37.40 23.70
C VAL A 239 26.82 38.03 25.05
N SER A 240 25.52 38.32 25.21
CA SER A 240 24.92 39.01 26.37
C SER A 240 24.03 38.12 27.26
N GLY A 241 23.84 36.82 26.94
CA GLY A 241 23.08 35.90 27.79
C GLY A 241 22.55 34.63 27.11
N VAL A 242 21.95 33.74 27.90
CA VAL A 242 21.19 32.56 27.42
C VAL A 242 19.70 32.90 27.50
N PHE A 243 19.00 32.86 26.37
CA PHE A 243 17.57 33.16 26.28
C PHE A 243 16.78 31.88 26.01
N LEU A 244 15.67 31.73 26.75
CA LEU A 244 14.68 30.68 26.53
C LEU A 244 13.62 31.22 25.57
N CYS A 245 13.60 30.75 24.33
CA CYS A 245 12.57 31.13 23.37
C CYS A 245 11.58 29.97 23.22
N ARG A 246 10.29 30.23 23.51
CA ARG A 246 9.20 29.28 23.31
C ARG A 246 8.46 29.70 22.05
N THR A 247 8.51 28.88 21.02
CA THR A 247 7.84 29.16 19.74
C THR A 247 6.80 28.10 19.50
N ARG A 248 5.53 28.51 19.37
CA ARG A 248 4.44 27.64 18.95
C ARG A 248 4.28 27.78 17.45
N ILE A 249 4.71 26.77 16.69
CA ILE A 249 4.56 26.76 15.24
C ILE A 249 3.11 26.37 14.94
N ARG A 250 2.21 27.36 14.84
CA ARG A 250 0.90 27.16 14.21
C ARG A 250 1.02 27.47 12.73
N SER A 251 0.32 26.70 11.92
CA SER A 251 0.13 26.88 10.47
C SER A 251 -0.39 28.27 10.04
N CYS A 252 -0.77 29.11 11.00
CA CYS A 252 -0.99 30.55 10.80
C CYS A 252 0.03 31.37 11.60
N TRP A 253 0.89 32.08 10.87
CA TRP A 253 1.94 32.98 11.37
C TRP A 253 1.39 34.09 12.28
N LYS A 254 1.15 33.78 13.56
CA LYS A 254 0.98 34.76 14.64
C LYS A 254 2.09 34.52 15.67
N PHE A 255 3.17 35.30 15.58
CA PHE A 255 4.16 35.41 16.65
C PHE A 255 3.49 36.07 17.85
N GLN A 256 3.23 35.31 18.92
CA GLN A 256 2.87 35.85 20.22
C GLN A 256 4.16 35.89 21.06
N VAL A 257 4.86 37.03 21.02
CA VAL A 257 5.97 37.27 21.96
C VAL A 257 5.33 37.63 23.30
N MET A 258 5.46 36.77 24.30
CA MET A 258 5.08 37.10 25.67
C MET A 258 5.97 38.24 26.19
N ASP A 259 5.31 39.25 26.75
CA ASP A 259 5.82 40.52 27.31
C ASP A 259 7.33 40.56 27.62
N MET A 260 8.07 41.31 26.81
CA MET A 260 9.45 41.70 27.11
C MET A 260 9.47 43.18 27.50
N GLN A 261 9.62 43.47 28.79
CA GLN A 261 9.97 44.81 29.25
C GLN A 261 11.44 45.07 28.94
N TYR A 262 11.74 45.95 27.97
CA TYR A 262 13.11 46.42 27.72
C TYR A 262 13.20 47.94 27.67
N ASN A 263 13.98 48.49 28.60
CA ASN A 263 14.49 49.86 28.60
C ASN A 263 15.85 49.88 27.87
N ASN A 264 15.88 50.17 26.56
CA ASN A 264 16.91 50.97 25.86
C ASN A 264 16.93 50.75 24.34
N ALA A 265 17.24 51.84 23.62
CA ALA A 265 17.06 52.04 22.17
C ALA A 265 18.08 51.34 21.23
N THR A 266 18.81 50.32 21.69
CA THR A 266 19.76 49.54 20.86
C THR A 266 19.19 48.21 20.36
N ALA A 267 17.95 47.87 20.72
CA ALA A 267 17.35 46.55 20.49
C ALA A 267 16.78 46.30 19.08
N SER A 268 16.73 47.30 18.19
CA SER A 268 16.04 47.15 16.89
C SER A 268 16.82 46.34 15.85
N PHE A 269 18.16 46.30 15.93
CA PHE A 269 19.00 45.53 15.01
C PHE A 269 19.09 44.05 15.40
N ASP A 270 19.17 43.75 16.70
CA ASP A 270 19.22 42.38 17.22
C ASP A 270 17.90 41.62 16.99
N PHE A 271 16.77 42.33 17.00
CA PHE A 271 15.44 41.75 16.79
C PHE A 271 15.22 41.29 15.34
N LEU A 272 15.67 42.08 14.35
CA LEU A 272 15.59 41.71 12.93
C LEU A 272 16.55 40.55 12.61
N TYR A 273 17.73 40.54 13.23
CA TYR A 273 18.70 39.45 13.10
C TYR A 273 18.19 38.15 13.73
N LEU A 274 17.51 38.22 14.89
CA LEU A 274 16.85 37.06 15.50
C LEU A 274 15.74 36.50 14.63
N ILE A 275 14.89 37.37 14.04
CA ILE A 275 13.82 36.97 13.12
C ILE A 275 14.40 36.29 11.88
N LEU A 276 15.44 36.87 11.28
CA LEU A 276 16.14 36.28 10.14
C LEU A 276 16.81 34.96 10.50
N LEU A 277 17.43 34.85 11.68
CA LEU A 277 17.99 33.58 12.18
C LEU A 277 16.90 32.54 12.42
N THR A 278 15.76 32.89 13.03
CA THR A 278 14.64 31.95 13.20
C THR A 278 14.00 31.57 11.89
N ALA A 279 13.88 32.48 10.91
CA ALA A 279 13.40 32.16 9.57
C ALA A 279 14.37 31.23 8.84
N LEU A 280 15.69 31.47 8.96
CA LEU A 280 16.74 30.60 8.41
C LEU A 280 16.82 29.24 9.13
N ILE A 281 16.56 29.19 10.44
CA ILE A 281 16.53 27.94 11.24
C ILE A 281 15.27 27.12 10.91
N VAL A 282 14.12 27.77 10.72
CA VAL A 282 12.87 27.09 10.33
C VAL A 282 12.92 26.62 8.87
N GLU A 283 13.57 27.36 7.96
CA GLU A 283 13.91 26.85 6.61
C GLU A 283 14.90 25.66 6.66
N TRP A 284 15.68 25.52 7.73
CA TRP A 284 16.62 24.41 7.94
C TRP A 284 15.98 23.16 8.55
N ILE A 285 14.83 23.26 9.22
CA ILE A 285 14.07 22.11 9.72
C ILE A 285 13.08 21.69 8.63
N SER A 286 13.62 21.20 7.51
CA SER A 286 12.82 20.44 6.55
C SER A 286 12.62 19.04 7.12
N PHE A 287 11.43 18.74 7.64
CA PHE A 287 11.07 17.37 8.01
C PHE A 287 11.03 16.51 6.73
N GLY A 288 11.89 15.50 6.68
CA GLY A 288 11.92 14.52 5.61
C GLY A 288 10.96 13.36 5.90
N TRP A 289 10.38 12.80 4.84
CA TRP A 289 9.48 11.64 4.89
C TRP A 289 10.25 10.39 4.45
N THR A 290 9.79 9.25 4.92
CA THR A 290 10.39 7.93 4.77
C THR A 290 9.41 6.97 4.11
N CYS A 291 9.89 6.21 3.13
CA CYS A 291 9.17 5.08 2.55
C CYS A 291 9.76 3.76 3.05
N LEU A 292 8.91 2.81 3.42
CA LEU A 292 9.24 1.38 3.56
C LEU A 292 8.89 0.66 2.27
N THR A 293 9.71 -0.32 1.90
CA THR A 293 9.46 -1.23 0.76
C THR A 293 10.25 -2.54 0.95
N THR A 294 10.00 -3.53 0.10
CA THR A 294 10.79 -4.78 0.04
C THR A 294 11.65 -4.87 -1.22
N GLU A 295 12.83 -5.48 -1.10
CA GLU A 295 13.69 -5.82 -2.24
C GLU A 295 13.12 -6.98 -3.04
N GLU A 296 12.57 -8.00 -2.37
CA GLU A 296 11.94 -9.18 -2.99
C GLU A 296 10.86 -8.81 -4.02
N CYS A 297 10.11 -7.72 -3.77
CA CYS A 297 9.08 -7.23 -4.68
C CYS A 297 9.67 -6.30 -5.75
N LEU A 298 10.18 -5.12 -5.36
CA LEU A 298 10.49 -4.07 -6.35
C LEU A 298 11.72 -4.39 -7.21
N LEU A 299 12.64 -5.24 -6.72
CA LEU A 299 13.80 -5.70 -7.51
C LEU A 299 13.51 -7.02 -8.24
N ASN A 300 12.30 -7.53 -8.15
CA ASN A 300 11.90 -8.70 -8.92
C ASN A 300 11.99 -8.40 -10.42
N LYS A 301 12.52 -9.37 -11.17
CA LYS A 301 12.68 -9.27 -12.62
C LYS A 301 11.35 -9.14 -13.37
N ASN A 302 10.25 -9.54 -12.74
CA ASN A 302 8.90 -9.44 -13.29
C ASN A 302 8.27 -8.04 -13.11
N ARG A 303 8.90 -7.13 -12.33
CA ARG A 303 8.54 -5.72 -12.21
C ARG A 303 9.35 -4.90 -13.19
N ASN A 304 10.47 -4.33 -12.75
CA ASN A 304 11.24 -3.36 -13.50
C ASN A 304 12.66 -3.86 -13.80
N PRO A 305 12.84 -4.92 -14.61
CA PRO A 305 14.13 -5.60 -14.78
C PRO A 305 15.23 -4.74 -15.42
N ASN A 306 14.86 -3.59 -15.99
CA ASN A 306 15.78 -2.65 -16.63
C ASN A 306 16.20 -1.49 -15.72
N LEU A 307 15.65 -1.41 -14.50
CA LEU A 307 16.00 -0.37 -13.52
C LEU A 307 16.91 -0.95 -12.45
N THR A 308 17.93 -0.19 -12.04
CA THR A 308 18.71 -0.52 -10.84
C THR A 308 17.94 -0.13 -9.57
N LYS A 309 18.38 -0.65 -8.43
CA LYS A 309 17.82 -0.29 -7.12
C LYS A 309 17.85 1.22 -6.88
N GLU A 310 18.95 1.88 -7.23
CA GLU A 310 19.11 3.33 -7.08
C GLU A 310 18.13 4.10 -7.98
N GLN A 311 17.93 3.64 -9.21
CA GLN A 311 16.96 4.27 -10.13
C GLN A 311 15.53 4.13 -9.63
N ILE A 312 15.16 2.97 -9.07
CA ILE A 312 13.85 2.76 -8.43
C ILE A 312 13.70 3.70 -7.23
N GLU A 313 14.71 3.77 -6.36
CA GLU A 313 14.72 4.67 -5.21
C GLU A 313 14.55 6.14 -5.62
N ASP A 314 15.20 6.59 -6.68
CA ASP A 314 15.04 7.94 -7.22
C ASP A 314 13.62 8.20 -7.74
N GLN A 315 12.98 7.21 -8.38
CA GLN A 315 11.57 7.33 -8.78
C GLN A 315 10.63 7.42 -7.57
N LEU A 316 10.84 6.59 -6.55
CA LEU A 316 10.07 6.63 -5.30
C LEU A 316 10.17 8.00 -4.63
N LYS A 317 11.38 8.56 -4.50
CA LYS A 317 11.59 9.91 -3.95
C LYS A 317 10.88 10.98 -4.78
N ALA A 318 10.99 10.92 -6.11
CA ALA A 318 10.41 11.92 -7.00
C ALA A 318 8.88 11.91 -7.03
N TYR A 319 8.25 10.74 -6.91
CA TYR A 319 6.80 10.61 -7.01
C TYR A 319 6.08 10.61 -5.66
N LEU A 320 6.67 10.00 -4.63
CA LEU A 320 6.07 9.98 -3.29
C LEU A 320 6.44 11.23 -2.47
N GLY A 321 7.44 12.01 -2.91
CA GLY A 321 7.92 13.19 -2.18
C GLY A 321 8.70 12.85 -0.91
N VAL A 322 9.21 11.62 -0.80
CA VAL A 322 10.02 11.13 0.32
C VAL A 322 11.51 11.46 0.14
N GLN A 323 12.26 11.50 1.24
CA GLN A 323 13.70 11.78 1.24
C GLN A 323 14.52 10.52 1.53
N LYS A 324 13.92 9.53 2.18
CA LYS A 324 14.58 8.27 2.53
C LYS A 324 13.72 7.06 2.17
N VAL A 325 14.37 6.00 1.72
CA VAL A 325 13.74 4.70 1.52
C VAL A 325 14.45 3.66 2.38
N ILE A 326 13.69 2.88 3.14
CA ILE A 326 14.16 1.76 3.94
C ILE A 326 13.73 0.48 3.22
N TRP A 327 14.71 -0.31 2.84
CA TRP A 327 14.54 -1.56 2.10
C TRP A 327 14.61 -2.74 3.05
N LEU A 328 13.51 -3.47 3.21
CA LEU A 328 13.52 -4.80 3.82
C LEU A 328 13.87 -5.83 2.74
N PRO A 329 14.66 -6.87 3.04
CA PRO A 329 15.10 -7.82 2.02
C PRO A 329 13.94 -8.70 1.52
N TYR A 330 13.00 -9.02 2.41
CA TYR A 330 11.92 -9.98 2.15
C TYR A 330 10.58 -9.47 2.68
N GLY A 331 9.50 -9.82 1.99
CA GLY A 331 8.13 -9.70 2.50
C GLY A 331 7.72 -10.90 3.34
N LEU A 332 6.41 -11.06 3.58
CA LEU A 332 5.86 -12.18 4.34
C LEU A 332 6.12 -13.52 3.62
N TYR A 333 6.43 -14.56 4.37
CA TYR A 333 6.60 -15.91 3.82
C TYR A 333 5.28 -16.46 3.27
N GLY A 334 5.31 -16.99 2.05
CA GLY A 334 4.13 -17.51 1.35
C GLY A 334 3.42 -16.47 0.50
N ASP A 335 3.87 -15.21 0.50
CA ASP A 335 3.38 -14.15 -0.38
C ASP A 335 4.01 -14.25 -1.78
N ASP A 336 3.68 -15.34 -2.47
CA ASP A 336 4.14 -15.61 -3.84
C ASP A 336 3.31 -14.86 -4.90
N ASP A 337 2.14 -14.33 -4.52
CA ASP A 337 1.23 -13.63 -5.42
C ASP A 337 1.77 -12.24 -5.72
N THR A 338 2.24 -11.53 -4.71
CA THR A 338 2.73 -10.16 -4.86
C THR A 338 4.25 -10.05 -4.88
N ASN A 339 4.94 -11.17 -4.64
CA ASN A 339 6.38 -11.27 -4.44
C ASN A 339 6.86 -10.53 -3.19
N GLY A 340 6.13 -10.69 -2.09
CA GLY A 340 6.49 -10.17 -0.78
C GLY A 340 6.25 -8.67 -0.63
N HIS A 341 5.00 -8.22 -0.76
CA HIS A 341 4.61 -6.84 -0.50
C HIS A 341 4.94 -6.41 0.94
N ILE A 342 5.21 -5.11 1.12
CA ILE A 342 5.56 -4.56 2.43
C ILE A 342 4.35 -4.51 3.35
N ASP A 343 3.13 -4.32 2.83
CA ASP A 343 1.90 -4.22 3.62
C ASP A 343 1.47 -5.52 4.32
N ASN A 344 2.06 -6.66 3.97
CA ASN A 344 1.96 -7.91 4.72
C ASN A 344 3.03 -8.05 5.81
N MET A 345 4.11 -7.27 5.72
CA MET A 345 5.32 -7.43 6.53
C MET A 345 5.52 -6.32 7.57
N CYS A 346 5.37 -5.05 7.17
CA CYS A 346 5.69 -3.91 8.00
C CYS A 346 4.90 -2.67 7.57
N CYS A 347 4.40 -1.87 8.53
CA CYS A 347 3.69 -0.63 8.25
C CYS A 347 4.05 0.45 9.28
N PHE A 348 3.92 1.72 8.92
CA PHE A 348 4.05 2.81 9.89
C PHE A 348 2.74 2.95 10.68
N VAL A 349 2.85 3.19 11.99
CA VAL A 349 1.71 3.48 12.89
C VAL A 349 1.57 4.99 13.09
N ARG A 350 2.72 5.63 13.27
CA ARG A 350 2.93 7.05 13.50
C ARG A 350 4.41 7.32 13.22
N PRO A 351 4.84 8.58 13.13
CA PRO A 351 6.22 8.86 12.81
C PRO A 351 7.21 8.23 13.79
N GLY A 352 8.24 7.57 13.25
CA GLY A 352 9.24 6.83 14.02
C GLY A 352 8.78 5.50 14.63
N VAL A 353 7.55 5.03 14.38
CA VAL A 353 7.01 3.79 14.96
C VAL A 353 6.40 2.89 13.89
N VAL A 354 6.81 1.62 13.89
CA VAL A 354 6.39 0.63 12.89
C VAL A 354 5.79 -0.60 13.56
N LEU A 355 4.79 -1.21 12.90
CA LEU A 355 4.35 -2.58 13.19
C LEU A 355 5.13 -3.54 12.31
N LEU A 356 5.56 -4.66 12.87
CA LEU A 356 6.29 -5.71 12.17
C LEU A 356 5.59 -7.06 12.37
N SER A 357 5.27 -7.73 11.26
CA SER A 357 4.80 -9.12 11.25
C SER A 357 5.82 -10.02 11.93
N TRP A 358 5.38 -10.75 12.95
CA TRP A 358 6.24 -11.49 13.86
C TRP A 358 5.74 -12.91 14.12
N THR A 359 6.64 -13.82 14.42
CA THR A 359 6.34 -15.11 15.05
C THR A 359 7.47 -15.43 16.02
N ASP A 360 7.16 -16.11 17.13
CA ASP A 360 8.18 -16.63 18.05
C ASP A 360 8.60 -18.07 17.71
N ASP A 361 7.96 -18.72 16.72
CA ASP A 361 8.29 -20.08 16.32
C ASP A 361 9.51 -20.10 15.39
N GLU A 362 10.68 -20.41 15.95
CA GLU A 362 11.94 -20.52 15.21
C GLU A 362 11.92 -21.56 14.07
N LYS A 363 10.97 -22.50 14.07
CA LYS A 363 10.81 -23.50 13.01
C LYS A 363 9.99 -23.00 11.83
N ASP A 364 9.21 -21.94 12.03
CA ASP A 364 8.47 -21.31 10.95
C ASP A 364 9.45 -20.52 10.07
N PRO A 365 9.49 -20.73 8.74
CA PRO A 365 10.34 -19.94 7.86
C PRO A 365 10.07 -18.42 7.91
N GLN A 366 8.89 -17.98 8.37
CA GLN A 366 8.60 -16.58 8.65
C GLN A 366 9.52 -16.00 9.74
N PHE A 367 9.92 -16.78 10.75
CA PHE A 367 10.77 -16.31 11.85
C PHE A 367 12.07 -15.70 11.33
N LYS A 368 12.73 -16.37 10.38
CA LYS A 368 13.97 -15.88 9.78
C LYS A 368 13.77 -14.53 9.09
N ARG A 369 12.66 -14.39 8.33
CA ARG A 369 12.31 -13.13 7.64
C ARG A 369 12.02 -12.00 8.63
N SER A 370 11.25 -12.29 9.69
CA SER A 370 10.96 -11.32 10.77
C SER A 370 12.22 -10.89 11.52
N MET A 371 13.14 -11.80 11.81
CA MET A 371 14.42 -11.49 12.45
C MET A 371 15.31 -10.59 11.59
N GLU A 372 15.37 -10.84 10.28
CA GLU A 372 16.16 -10.04 9.36
C GLU A 372 15.60 -8.62 9.21
N ALA A 373 14.28 -8.50 9.07
CA ALA A 373 13.59 -7.22 9.10
C ALA A 373 13.81 -6.47 10.42
N LEU A 374 13.66 -7.13 11.56
CA LEU A 374 13.90 -6.53 12.88
C LEU A 374 15.32 -5.99 13.01
N SER A 375 16.33 -6.73 12.53
CA SER A 375 17.73 -6.32 12.55
C SER A 375 17.94 -5.02 11.76
N ILE A 376 17.37 -4.92 10.56
CA ILE A 376 17.48 -3.71 9.72
C ILE A 376 16.75 -2.53 10.36
N LEU A 377 15.51 -2.73 10.79
CA LEU A 377 14.69 -1.68 11.41
C LEU A 377 15.34 -1.13 12.69
N SER A 378 15.91 -2.01 13.53
CA SER A 378 16.58 -1.60 14.78
C SER A 378 17.87 -0.81 14.54
N ASN A 379 18.55 -1.05 13.42
CA ASN A 379 19.81 -0.41 13.05
C ASN A 379 19.65 0.78 12.11
N THR A 380 18.42 1.07 11.66
CA THR A 380 18.11 2.16 10.76
C THR A 380 17.40 3.28 11.51
N SER A 381 17.56 4.51 11.01
CA SER A 381 16.75 5.66 11.42
C SER A 381 15.84 6.07 10.27
N ASP A 382 14.79 6.81 10.54
CA ASP A 382 13.99 7.43 9.48
C ASP A 382 14.69 8.64 8.83
N ALA A 383 14.00 9.37 7.96
CA ALA A 383 14.52 10.56 7.27
C ALA A 383 14.89 11.71 8.24
N ASN A 384 14.24 11.77 9.41
CA ASN A 384 14.48 12.78 10.44
C ASN A 384 15.49 12.33 11.50
N GLY A 385 16.14 11.18 11.28
CA GLY A 385 17.17 10.64 12.17
C GLY A 385 16.62 9.93 13.42
N ARG A 386 15.30 9.76 13.55
CA ARG A 386 14.69 9.06 14.68
C ARG A 386 14.97 7.57 14.58
N ARG A 387 15.31 6.96 15.71
CA ARG A 387 15.36 5.50 15.84
C ARG A 387 13.93 4.97 15.76
N LEU A 388 13.74 3.89 14.99
CA LEU A 388 12.42 3.27 14.88
C LEU A 388 12.07 2.51 16.16
N GLU A 389 10.89 2.77 16.72
CA GLU A 389 10.23 1.90 17.68
C GLU A 389 9.52 0.78 16.90
N ILE A 390 9.84 -0.47 17.19
CA ILE A 390 9.26 -1.63 16.49
C ILE A 390 8.28 -2.34 17.40
N ILE A 391 6.99 -2.28 17.04
CA ILE A 391 5.92 -3.04 17.67
C ILE A 391 5.76 -4.36 16.92
N LYS A 392 5.96 -5.48 17.61
CA LYS A 392 5.78 -6.80 17.03
C LYS A 392 4.30 -7.17 17.03
N LEU A 393 3.77 -7.55 15.86
CA LEU A 393 2.41 -8.03 15.70
C LEU A 393 2.48 -9.49 15.22
N HIS A 394 2.02 -10.41 16.07
CA HIS A 394 2.15 -11.83 15.78
C HIS A 394 1.25 -12.22 14.59
N VAL A 395 1.75 -12.98 13.62
CA VAL A 395 0.95 -13.57 12.52
C VAL A 395 0.07 -14.71 13.07
N PRO A 396 -1.03 -15.15 12.41
CA PRO A 396 -1.71 -16.37 12.86
C PRO A 396 -0.78 -17.59 12.81
N GLY A 397 -1.17 -18.69 13.46
CA GLY A 397 -0.50 -19.97 13.19
C GLY A 397 -0.50 -20.31 11.70
N PRO A 398 0.42 -21.15 11.18
CA PRO A 398 0.47 -21.49 9.76
C PRO A 398 -0.89 -21.96 9.23
N LEU A 399 -1.46 -21.19 8.30
CA LEU A 399 -2.72 -21.50 7.65
C LEU A 399 -2.47 -22.09 6.27
N TYR A 400 -3.26 -23.09 5.91
CA TYR A 400 -3.19 -23.75 4.62
C TYR A 400 -4.56 -23.78 3.96
N MET A 401 -4.57 -23.70 2.64
CA MET A 401 -5.79 -23.89 1.85
C MET A 401 -6.25 -25.35 1.95
N THR A 402 -7.54 -25.57 2.20
CA THR A 402 -8.14 -26.90 2.28
C THR A 402 -8.57 -27.41 0.90
N ASP A 403 -8.86 -28.71 0.80
CA ASP A 403 -9.39 -29.32 -0.42
C ASP A 403 -10.75 -28.72 -0.83
N GLU A 404 -11.62 -28.44 0.13
CA GLU A 404 -12.94 -27.85 -0.10
C GLU A 404 -12.82 -26.41 -0.63
N GLU A 405 -11.97 -25.59 0.00
CA GLU A 405 -11.73 -24.21 -0.44
C GLU A 405 -11.17 -24.16 -1.87
N ALA A 406 -10.23 -25.07 -2.21
CA ALA A 406 -9.63 -25.13 -3.54
C ALA A 406 -10.62 -25.63 -4.60
N ALA A 407 -11.50 -26.58 -4.25
CA ALA A 407 -12.49 -27.13 -5.16
C ALA A 407 -13.54 -26.11 -5.61
N GLY A 408 -13.77 -25.06 -4.81
CA GLY A 408 -14.67 -23.96 -5.17
C GLY A 408 -14.09 -22.97 -6.19
N VAL A 409 -12.80 -23.04 -6.52
CA VAL A 409 -12.13 -22.13 -7.47
C VAL A 409 -12.03 -22.78 -8.86
N VAL A 410 -12.42 -22.03 -9.90
CA VAL A 410 -12.31 -22.48 -11.29
C VAL A 410 -10.83 -22.51 -11.70
N GLN A 411 -10.32 -23.68 -12.08
CA GLN A 411 -8.94 -23.85 -12.55
C GLN A 411 -8.90 -23.91 -14.08
N ASP A 412 -8.92 -22.75 -14.75
CA ASP A 412 -9.03 -22.62 -16.21
C ASP A 412 -7.72 -22.19 -16.91
N CYS A 413 -6.60 -22.20 -16.18
CA CYS A 413 -5.25 -21.77 -16.58
C CYS A 413 -5.09 -20.28 -16.97
N ASN A 414 -6.11 -19.44 -16.77
CA ASN A 414 -6.04 -17.99 -16.99
C ASN A 414 -5.55 -17.23 -15.75
N ALA A 415 -5.65 -17.84 -14.56
CA ALA A 415 -5.18 -17.32 -13.29
C ALA A 415 -4.23 -18.28 -12.58
N LYS A 416 -3.52 -17.76 -11.58
CA LYS A 416 -2.65 -18.53 -10.69
C LYS A 416 -3.47 -19.61 -9.97
N PRO A 417 -3.00 -20.87 -9.95
CA PRO A 417 -3.78 -21.95 -9.39
C PRO A 417 -3.90 -21.84 -7.87
N ARG A 418 -5.09 -22.17 -7.36
CA ARG A 418 -5.42 -22.19 -5.92
C ARG A 418 -5.46 -23.65 -5.44
N LEU A 419 -4.30 -24.16 -5.04
CA LEU A 419 -4.12 -25.60 -4.76
C LEU A 419 -4.29 -25.91 -3.26
N PRO A 420 -4.86 -27.08 -2.91
CA PRO A 420 -4.87 -27.56 -1.53
C PRO A 420 -3.45 -27.66 -0.94
N GLY A 421 -3.32 -27.36 0.34
CA GLY A 421 -2.04 -27.38 1.05
C GLY A 421 -1.13 -26.18 0.75
N THR A 422 -1.55 -25.23 -0.09
CA THR A 422 -0.84 -23.95 -0.27
C THR A 422 -0.85 -23.17 1.04
N ARG A 423 0.30 -22.68 1.48
CA ARG A 423 0.40 -21.83 2.67
C ARG A 423 -0.18 -20.46 2.36
N LEU A 424 -1.07 -19.98 3.23
CA LEU A 424 -1.71 -18.68 3.10
C LEU A 424 -0.81 -17.57 3.69
N ALA A 425 -0.68 -16.46 2.97
CA ALA A 425 0.04 -15.26 3.40
C ALA A 425 -0.81 -14.40 4.38
N ALA A 426 -1.33 -15.02 5.43
CA ALA A 426 -2.18 -14.34 6.40
C ALA A 426 -1.35 -13.43 7.32
N SER A 427 -1.68 -12.14 7.36
CA SER A 427 -1.05 -11.15 8.23
C SER A 427 -2.07 -10.21 8.83
N TYR A 428 -1.95 -9.94 10.14
CA TYR A 428 -2.74 -8.90 10.79
C TYR A 428 -2.19 -7.50 10.54
N VAL A 429 -0.97 -7.35 9.99
CA VAL A 429 -0.43 -6.06 9.52
C VAL A 429 -1.21 -5.55 8.29
N ASN A 430 -1.86 -6.45 7.54
CA ASN A 430 -2.71 -6.10 6.40
C ASN A 430 -4.11 -5.61 6.83
N PHE A 431 -4.16 -4.76 7.86
CA PHE A 431 -5.35 -4.03 8.32
C PHE A 431 -5.48 -2.70 7.56
N TYR A 432 -6.64 -2.07 7.64
CA TYR A 432 -6.85 -0.74 7.07
C TYR A 432 -7.04 0.32 8.15
N ILE A 433 -6.35 1.46 8.03
CA ILE A 433 -6.55 2.63 8.89
C ILE A 433 -7.63 3.50 8.24
N ALA A 434 -8.77 3.64 8.90
CA ALA A 434 -9.76 4.66 8.60
C ALA A 434 -9.65 5.79 9.61
N ASN A 435 -10.20 6.97 9.33
CA ASN A 435 -10.11 8.18 10.16
C ASN A 435 -10.18 7.96 11.69
N GLY A 436 -11.12 7.13 12.15
CA GLY A 436 -11.30 6.82 13.58
C GLY A 436 -11.36 5.33 13.88
N GLY A 437 -10.97 4.48 12.93
CA GLY A 437 -11.14 3.03 13.04
C GLY A 437 -9.97 2.25 12.46
N ILE A 438 -9.65 1.11 13.07
CA ILE A 438 -8.70 0.12 12.55
C ILE A 438 -9.49 -1.11 12.14
N ILE A 439 -9.55 -1.38 10.83
CA ILE A 439 -10.32 -2.50 10.29
C ILE A 439 -9.38 -3.69 10.15
N THR A 440 -9.45 -4.62 11.11
CA THR A 440 -8.47 -5.71 11.25
C THR A 440 -9.06 -7.07 10.85
N PRO A 441 -8.31 -7.88 10.09
CA PRO A 441 -8.78 -9.20 9.66
C PRO A 441 -8.82 -10.17 10.84
N GLN A 442 -9.78 -11.09 10.84
CA GLN A 442 -9.79 -12.24 11.75
C GLN A 442 -9.74 -13.54 10.96
N PHE A 443 -8.89 -14.46 11.38
CA PHE A 443 -8.58 -15.69 10.65
C PHE A 443 -9.15 -16.96 11.27
N GLY A 444 -9.79 -16.85 12.44
CA GLY A 444 -10.30 -18.00 13.19
C GLY A 444 -9.26 -18.63 14.12
N ASP A 445 -8.14 -17.95 14.36
CA ASP A 445 -7.16 -18.31 15.37
C ASP A 445 -7.40 -17.42 16.60
N GLN A 446 -8.34 -17.84 17.45
CA GLN A 446 -8.85 -17.03 18.57
C GLN A 446 -7.74 -16.38 19.40
N LYS A 447 -6.64 -17.09 19.64
CA LYS A 447 -5.52 -16.59 20.43
C LYS A 447 -4.86 -15.39 19.75
N TRP A 448 -4.50 -15.53 18.47
CA TRP A 448 -3.80 -14.49 17.74
C TRP A 448 -4.74 -13.41 17.20
N ASP A 449 -6.00 -13.73 16.94
CA ASP A 449 -7.07 -12.79 16.62
C ASP A 449 -7.27 -11.80 17.78
N ASP A 450 -7.38 -12.31 19.02
CA ASP A 450 -7.51 -11.46 20.22
C ASP A 450 -6.25 -10.66 20.53
N GLU A 451 -5.07 -11.25 20.34
CA GLU A 451 -3.79 -10.58 20.55
C GLU A 451 -3.58 -9.46 19.52
N ALA A 452 -3.94 -9.68 18.25
CA ALA A 452 -3.85 -8.66 17.22
C ALA A 452 -4.71 -7.44 17.58
N VAL A 453 -5.94 -7.66 18.05
CA VAL A 453 -6.82 -6.58 18.51
C VAL A 453 -6.23 -5.84 19.70
N ARG A 454 -5.62 -6.55 20.66
CA ARG A 454 -4.95 -5.95 21.82
C ARG A 454 -3.78 -5.05 21.40
N VAL A 455 -2.90 -5.55 20.52
CA VAL A 455 -1.73 -4.81 20.04
C VAL A 455 -2.14 -3.60 19.20
N LEU A 456 -3.09 -3.77 18.28
CA LEU A 456 -3.60 -2.67 17.45
C LEU A 456 -4.29 -1.59 18.30
N SER A 457 -5.05 -1.98 19.33
CA SER A 457 -5.66 -1.01 20.26
C SER A 457 -4.62 -0.19 21.04
N GLN A 458 -3.47 -0.80 21.33
CA GLN A 458 -2.35 -0.10 21.99
C GLN A 458 -1.57 0.80 21.02
N ALA A 459 -1.38 0.34 19.78
CA ALA A 459 -0.70 1.10 18.73
C ALA A 459 -1.53 2.32 18.28
N PHE A 460 -2.86 2.19 18.26
CA PHE A 460 -3.81 3.22 17.81
C PHE A 460 -4.83 3.56 18.92
N PRO A 461 -4.43 4.20 20.03
CA PRO A 461 -5.30 4.40 21.19
C PRO A 461 -6.50 5.34 20.94
N HIS A 462 -6.49 6.08 19.83
CA HIS A 462 -7.56 6.97 19.41
C HIS A 462 -8.48 6.39 18.33
N HIS A 463 -8.28 5.12 17.95
CA HIS A 463 -9.08 4.44 16.94
C HIS A 463 -9.87 3.29 17.56
N GLU A 464 -11.08 3.07 17.06
CA GLU A 464 -11.85 1.86 17.36
C GLU A 464 -11.33 0.69 16.52
N VAL A 465 -10.86 -0.38 17.15
CA VAL A 465 -10.45 -1.59 16.43
C VAL A 465 -11.68 -2.45 16.10
N VAL A 466 -11.99 -2.58 14.81
CA VAL A 466 -13.14 -3.33 14.30
C VAL A 466 -12.68 -4.64 13.66
N ARG A 467 -13.18 -5.75 14.20
CA ARG A 467 -12.89 -7.12 13.74
C ARG A 467 -13.69 -7.47 12.50
N ILE A 468 -13.04 -8.02 11.48
CA ILE A 468 -13.70 -8.58 10.30
C ILE A 468 -13.62 -10.11 10.33
N GLU A 469 -14.69 -10.72 10.82
CA GLU A 469 -14.86 -12.17 10.82
C GLU A 469 -15.04 -12.72 9.40
N GLY A 470 -14.27 -13.76 9.08
CA GLY A 470 -14.24 -14.38 7.76
C GLY A 470 -13.25 -13.74 6.78
N ALA A 471 -12.35 -12.86 7.25
CA ALA A 471 -11.30 -12.26 6.40
C ALA A 471 -10.38 -13.31 5.74
N ARG A 472 -10.36 -14.55 6.26
CA ARG A 472 -9.77 -15.72 5.58
C ARG A 472 -10.20 -15.84 4.11
N GLU A 473 -11.45 -15.52 3.78
CA GLU A 473 -11.94 -15.58 2.38
C GLU A 473 -11.21 -14.63 1.45
N ILE A 474 -10.66 -13.52 1.97
CA ILE A 474 -9.80 -12.59 1.22
C ILE A 474 -8.41 -13.21 1.04
N VAL A 475 -7.86 -13.80 2.10
CA VAL A 475 -6.52 -14.42 2.09
C VAL A 475 -6.43 -15.62 1.17
N LEU A 476 -7.50 -16.40 1.02
CA LEU A 476 -7.55 -17.50 0.06
C LEU A 476 -7.26 -17.03 -1.39
N ALA A 477 -7.56 -15.77 -1.69
CA ALA A 477 -7.35 -15.15 -2.99
C ALA A 477 -6.05 -14.32 -3.09
N GLY A 478 -5.19 -14.32 -2.05
CA GLY A 478 -3.82 -13.78 -2.14
C GLY A 478 -3.53 -12.48 -1.38
N GLY A 479 -4.49 -11.89 -0.67
CA GLY A 479 -4.29 -10.62 0.04
C GLY A 479 -5.23 -10.45 1.23
N ASN A 480 -5.41 -9.23 1.73
CA ASN A 480 -6.36 -8.98 2.83
C ASN A 480 -6.97 -7.58 2.77
N ILE A 481 -7.51 -7.09 3.89
CA ILE A 481 -8.28 -5.85 4.00
C ILE A 481 -7.51 -4.65 3.41
N HIS A 482 -6.22 -4.52 3.71
CA HIS A 482 -5.41 -3.44 3.16
C HIS A 482 -5.28 -3.53 1.64
N CYS A 483 -5.13 -4.74 1.08
CA CYS A 483 -4.99 -4.96 -0.36
C CYS A 483 -6.25 -4.63 -1.17
N ILE A 484 -7.43 -4.64 -0.55
CA ILE A 484 -8.73 -4.40 -1.23
C ILE A 484 -9.23 -2.96 -1.04
N THR A 485 -8.48 -2.11 -0.35
CA THR A 485 -8.85 -0.74 0.00
C THR A 485 -7.83 0.27 -0.52
N GLN A 486 -8.31 1.47 -0.86
CA GLN A 486 -7.45 2.61 -1.21
C GLN A 486 -8.05 3.89 -0.62
N GLN A 487 -7.36 4.47 0.36
CA GLN A 487 -7.74 5.74 0.97
C GLN A 487 -7.55 6.91 -0.01
N GLN A 488 -8.48 7.86 0.02
CA GLN A 488 -8.33 9.17 -0.59
C GLN A 488 -8.19 10.21 0.54
N PRO A 489 -7.06 10.93 0.63
CA PRO A 489 -6.86 11.92 1.68
C PRO A 489 -7.92 13.02 1.61
N ALA A 490 -8.21 13.65 2.74
CA ALA A 490 -9.00 14.88 2.79
C ALA A 490 -8.14 16.06 2.37
N ALA A 491 -8.74 17.03 1.68
CA ALA A 491 -8.07 18.32 1.53
C ALA A 491 -7.96 18.95 2.92
N LEU A 492 -6.76 19.42 3.29
CA LEU A 492 -6.59 20.15 4.55
C LEU A 492 -7.57 21.33 4.56
N SER A 493 -8.59 21.28 5.41
CA SER A 493 -9.50 22.42 5.57
C SER A 493 -8.68 23.55 6.16
N THR A 494 -8.52 24.66 5.44
CA THR A 494 -7.99 25.91 5.97
C THR A 494 -9.02 26.53 6.91
N ASN A 495 -9.33 25.86 8.02
CA ASN A 495 -9.97 26.46 9.17
C ASN A 495 -8.85 26.91 10.13
N CYS A 496 -8.05 27.87 9.65
CA CYS A 496 -7.63 29.00 10.47
C CYS A 496 -8.75 30.04 10.44
#